data_AF-A0A7S0NVR7-F1
#
_entry.id   AF-A0A7S0NVR7-F1
#
_cell.length_a   1.000
_cell.length_b   1.000
_cell.length_c   1.000
_cell.angle_alpha   90.00
_cell.angle_beta   90.00
_cell.angle_gamma   90.00
#
_symmetry.space_group_name_H-M   'P 1'
#
loop_
_entity.id
_entity.type
_entity.pdbx_description
1 polymer ?
#
loop_
_entity_poly.entity_id
_entity_poly.type
_entity_poly.pdbx_seq_one_letter_code
_entity_poly.pdbx_strand_id
1 'polypeptide(L)'
;MGKLEAGVLAEHVAAVLSRLKDTRVGVRMAAMQVLGKLEAGALAEHVASVVSRLEDSEEGVRRAAVEVLGKLEAGVLAEHVAAVLSRLKDTRVGVRMAAMQVLGKLEA
;
A
#
# COMPACT_ATOMS: atom_id res chain seq x y z
N MET A 1 2.97 -7.27 -21.62
CA MET A 1 2.03 -6.23 -21.12
C MET A 1 2.86 -5.12 -20.50
N GLY A 2 2.82 -3.93 -21.11
CA GLY A 2 3.78 -2.86 -20.93
C GLY A 2 3.95 -2.44 -19.48
N LYS A 3 5.20 -2.42 -19.02
CA LYS A 3 5.61 -1.47 -17.99
C LYS A 3 5.30 -0.10 -18.58
N LEU A 4 4.21 0.53 -18.15
CA LEU A 4 4.17 1.98 -18.18
C LEU A 4 5.46 2.42 -17.49
N GLU A 5 6.28 3.20 -18.17
CA GLU A 5 7.52 3.71 -17.60
C GLU A 5 7.16 4.40 -16.27
N ALA A 6 7.95 4.15 -15.23
CA ALA A 6 7.66 4.66 -13.89
C ALA A 6 7.43 6.19 -13.89
N GLY A 7 8.06 6.90 -14.85
CA GLY A 7 7.82 8.33 -15.10
C GLY A 7 6.39 8.67 -15.56
N VAL A 8 5.82 7.92 -16.50
CA VAL A 8 4.41 8.15 -16.95
C VAL A 8 3.42 7.83 -15.82
N LEU A 9 3.73 6.82 -15.02
CA LEU A 9 2.95 6.49 -13.82
C LEU A 9 2.98 7.62 -12.81
N ALA A 10 4.14 8.24 -12.56
CA ALA A 10 4.32 9.37 -11.64
C ALA A 10 3.42 10.57 -12.03
N GLU A 11 3.37 10.92 -13.31
CA GLU A 11 2.53 12.03 -13.81
C GLU A 11 1.02 11.81 -13.60
N HIS A 12 0.58 10.55 -13.51
CA HIS A 12 -0.83 10.17 -13.37
C HIS A 12 -1.19 9.69 -11.96
N VAL A 13 -0.28 9.79 -10.97
CA VAL A 13 -0.54 9.28 -9.63
C VAL A 13 -1.76 9.96 -9.00
N ALA A 14 -1.97 11.25 -9.21
CA ALA A 14 -3.16 11.95 -8.70
C ALA A 14 -4.48 11.29 -9.15
N ALA A 15 -4.56 10.85 -10.40
CA ALA A 15 -5.72 10.13 -10.93
C ALA A 15 -5.90 8.78 -10.23
N VAL A 16 -4.80 8.04 -10.03
CA VAL A 16 -4.81 6.75 -9.30
C VAL A 16 -5.22 6.92 -7.84
N LEU A 17 -4.69 7.94 -7.15
CA LEU A 17 -5.04 8.26 -5.76
C LEU A 17 -6.54 8.53 -5.60
N SER A 18 -7.14 9.23 -6.56
CA SER A 18 -8.60 9.49 -6.55
C SER A 18 -9.43 8.19 -6.63
N ARG A 19 -8.89 7.11 -7.21
CA ARG A 19 -9.56 5.82 -7.33
C ARG A 19 -9.50 4.99 -6.04
N LEU A 20 -8.68 5.38 -5.07
CA LEU A 20 -8.65 4.72 -3.76
C LEU A 20 -9.96 4.89 -2.98
N LYS A 21 -10.83 5.82 -3.37
CA LYS A 21 -12.15 6.03 -2.74
C LYS A 21 -13.31 5.57 -3.62
N ASP A 22 -13.05 4.86 -4.72
CA ASP A 22 -14.11 4.33 -5.60
C ASP A 22 -14.99 3.34 -4.82
N THR A 23 -16.28 3.34 -5.12
CA THR A 23 -17.25 2.47 -4.45
C THR A 23 -17.00 0.99 -4.76
N ARG A 24 -16.41 0.68 -5.92
CA ARG A 24 -16.09 -0.68 -6.34
C ARG A 24 -14.76 -1.14 -5.79
N VAL A 25 -14.79 -2.25 -5.07
CA VAL A 25 -13.63 -2.90 -4.47
C VAL A 25 -12.52 -3.18 -5.49
N GLY A 26 -12.89 -3.70 -6.66
CA GLY A 26 -11.94 -4.01 -7.73
C GLY A 26 -11.16 -2.80 -8.22
N VAL A 27 -11.78 -1.61 -8.22
CA VAL A 27 -11.10 -0.36 -8.61
C VAL A 27 -10.12 0.10 -7.53
N ARG A 28 -10.51 0.03 -6.26
CA ARG A 28 -9.61 0.35 -5.14
C ARG A 28 -8.40 -0.59 -5.12
N MET A 29 -8.63 -1.88 -5.33
CA MET A 29 -7.57 -2.88 -5.45
C MET A 29 -6.64 -2.61 -6.64
N ALA A 30 -7.20 -2.32 -7.83
CA ALA A 30 -6.39 -1.99 -9.01
C ALA A 30 -5.53 -0.74 -8.75
N ALA A 31 -6.08 0.27 -8.09
CA ALA A 31 -5.33 1.46 -7.70
C ALA A 31 -4.19 1.15 -6.73
N MET A 32 -4.41 0.31 -5.70
CA MET A 32 -3.33 -0.17 -4.82
C MET A 32 -2.25 -0.95 -5.58
N GLN A 33 -2.63 -1.82 -6.53
CA GLN A 33 -1.68 -2.55 -7.37
C GLN A 33 -0.84 -1.62 -8.25
N VAL A 34 -1.43 -0.54 -8.76
CA VAL A 34 -0.72 0.48 -9.54
C VAL A 34 0.25 1.25 -8.66
N LEU A 35 -0.17 1.72 -7.49
CA LEU A 35 0.72 2.41 -6.54
C LEU A 35 1.87 1.51 -6.09
N GLY A 36 1.63 0.21 -5.92
CA GLY A 36 2.69 -0.76 -5.63
C GLY A 36 3.70 -0.97 -6.76
N LYS A 37 3.48 -0.43 -7.95
CA LYS A 37 4.46 -0.47 -9.06
C LYS A 37 5.31 0.80 -9.13
N LEU A 38 5.03 1.81 -8.30
CA LEU A 38 5.87 2.99 -8.20
C LEU A 38 7.21 2.61 -7.54
N GLU A 39 8.26 3.30 -7.96
CA GLU A 39 9.55 3.28 -7.26
C GLU A 39 9.38 3.79 -5.83
N ALA A 40 10.18 3.28 -4.89
CA ALA A 40 10.00 3.53 -3.46
C ALA A 40 9.98 5.03 -3.10
N GLY A 41 10.84 5.84 -3.75
CA GLY A 41 10.86 7.29 -3.55
C GLY A 41 9.57 7.98 -3.98
N ALA A 42 9.01 7.64 -5.14
CA ALA A 42 7.73 8.20 -5.60
C ALA A 42 6.55 7.70 -4.75
N LEU A 43 6.61 6.46 -4.26
CA LEU A 43 5.60 5.92 -3.35
C LEU A 43 5.58 6.66 -2.00
N ALA A 44 6.77 7.04 -1.50
CA ALA A 44 6.92 7.73 -0.22
C ALA A 44 6.14 9.06 -0.17
N GLU A 45 6.07 9.81 -1.27
CA GLU A 45 5.29 11.06 -1.39
C GLU A 45 3.78 10.86 -1.17
N HIS A 46 3.30 9.63 -1.28
CA HIS A 46 1.87 9.29 -1.24
C HIS A 46 1.52 8.29 -0.15
N VAL A 47 2.44 8.03 0.78
CA VAL A 47 2.30 7.03 1.84
C VAL A 47 1.03 7.23 2.68
N ALA A 48 0.66 8.47 3.01
CA ALA A 48 -0.55 8.77 3.76
C ALA A 48 -1.84 8.22 3.09
N SER A 49 -1.88 8.24 1.76
CA SER A 49 -3.01 7.67 1.01
C SER A 49 -3.05 6.15 1.11
N VAL A 50 -1.89 5.48 1.10
CA VAL A 50 -1.77 4.03 1.31
C VAL A 50 -2.15 3.65 2.75
N VAL A 51 -1.65 4.39 3.75
CA VAL A 51 -1.98 4.18 5.17
C VAL A 51 -3.49 4.28 5.40
N SER A 52 -4.17 5.24 4.76
CA SER A 52 -5.62 5.38 4.86
C SER A 52 -6.42 4.19 4.29
N ARG A 53 -5.80 3.29 3.52
CA ARG A 53 -6.41 2.05 3.02
C ARG A 53 -6.19 0.86 3.93
N LEU A 54 -5.39 0.99 4.98
CA LEU A 54 -5.33 -0.03 6.02
C LEU A 54 -6.69 -0.23 6.69
N GLU A 55 -7.56 0.79 6.74
CA GLU A 55 -8.90 0.74 7.37
C GLU A 55 -10.03 0.48 6.36
N ASP A 56 -9.71 0.09 5.13
CA ASP A 56 -10.74 -0.22 4.13
C ASP A 56 -11.65 -1.36 4.62
N SER A 57 -12.94 -1.28 4.28
CA SER A 57 -13.91 -2.32 4.67
C SER A 57 -13.54 -3.69 4.10
N GLU A 58 -12.88 -3.71 2.94
CA GLU A 58 -12.53 -4.92 2.21
C GLU A 58 -11.13 -5.40 2.56
N GLU A 59 -11.00 -6.66 2.95
CA GLU A 59 -9.71 -7.19 3.40
C GLU A 59 -8.67 -7.28 2.29
N GLY A 60 -9.11 -7.44 1.03
CA GLY A 60 -8.21 -7.45 -0.12
C GLY A 60 -7.51 -6.10 -0.28
N VAL A 61 -8.22 -5.01 -0.01
CA VAL A 61 -7.66 -3.65 -0.04
C VAL A 61 -6.75 -3.42 1.16
N ARG A 62 -7.16 -3.85 2.37
CA ARG A 62 -6.30 -3.76 3.56
C ARG A 62 -4.99 -4.51 3.39
N ARG A 63 -5.04 -5.75 2.85
CA ARG A 63 -3.85 -6.57 2.57
C ARG A 63 -2.94 -5.88 1.56
N ALA A 64 -3.51 -5.40 0.46
CA ALA A 64 -2.76 -4.70 -0.58
C ALA A 64 -2.08 -3.44 -0.02
N ALA A 65 -2.75 -2.68 0.85
CA ALA A 65 -2.16 -1.51 1.50
C ALA A 65 -0.93 -1.90 2.35
N VAL A 66 -1.00 -2.98 3.13
CA VAL A 66 0.16 -3.49 3.88
C VAL A 66 1.30 -3.89 2.95
N GLU A 67 1.00 -4.66 1.90
CA GLU A 67 2.00 -5.11 0.92
C GLU A 67 2.69 -3.92 0.21
N VAL A 68 1.94 -2.86 -0.10
CA VAL A 68 2.46 -1.63 -0.72
C VAL A 68 3.35 -0.87 0.26
N LEU A 69 2.97 -0.72 1.53
CA LEU A 69 3.83 -0.11 2.54
C LEU A 69 5.16 -0.87 2.68
N GLY A 70 5.13 -2.20 2.55
CA GLY A 70 6.33 -3.04 2.57
C GLY A 70 7.28 -2.90 1.38
N LYS A 71 7.00 -1.98 0.44
CA LYS A 71 7.89 -1.58 -0.67
C LYS A 71 8.61 -0.26 -0.42
N LEU A 72 8.26 0.45 0.64
CA LEU A 72 8.96 1.65 1.07
C LEU A 72 10.35 1.29 1.59
N GLU A 73 11.27 2.24 1.48
CA GLU A 73 12.55 2.17 2.17
C GLU A 73 12.35 2.06 3.68
N ALA A 74 13.23 1.32 4.36
CA ALA A 74 13.09 0.99 5.78
C ALA A 74 12.89 2.23 6.67
N GLY A 75 13.60 3.32 6.39
CA GLY A 75 13.45 4.59 7.13
C GLY A 75 12.05 5.18 7.03
N VAL A 76 11.45 5.19 5.83
CA VAL A 76 10.09 5.71 5.62
C VAL A 76 9.06 4.73 6.21
N LEU A 77 9.25 3.42 6.02
CA LEU A 77 8.37 2.42 6.61
C LEU A 77 8.35 2.50 8.14
N ALA A 78 9.49 2.78 8.78
CA ALA A 78 9.60 2.92 10.23
C ALA A 78 8.70 4.05 10.78
N GLU A 79 8.52 5.15 10.04
CA GLU A 79 7.59 6.23 10.43
C GLU A 79 6.12 5.78 10.48
N HIS A 80 5.78 4.69 9.77
CA HIS A 80 4.43 4.13 9.70
C HIS A 80 4.29 2.76 10.38
N VAL A 81 5.30 2.33 11.13
CA VAL A 81 5.34 0.99 11.73
C VAL A 81 4.16 0.72 12.65
N ALA A 82 3.69 1.73 13.40
CA ALA A 82 2.54 1.61 14.29
C ALA A 82 1.24 1.24 13.53
N ALA A 83 1.08 1.79 12.32
CA ALA A 83 -0.07 1.49 11.48
C ALA A 83 -0.02 0.03 10.99
N VAL A 84 1.17 -0.46 10.59
CA VAL A 84 1.38 -1.85 10.18
C VAL A 84 1.21 -2.81 11.38
N LEU A 85 1.75 -2.48 12.55
CA LEU A 85 1.59 -3.25 13.79
C LEU A 85 0.12 -3.45 14.16
N SER A 86 -0.71 -2.42 13.98
CA SER A 86 -2.14 -2.53 14.26
C SER A 86 -2.84 -3.60 13.42
N ARG A 87 -2.32 -3.90 12.21
CA ARG A 87 -2.87 -4.93 11.31
C ARG A 87 -2.56 -6.36 11.76
N LEU A 88 -1.66 -6.57 12.74
CA LEU A 88 -1.49 -7.87 13.39
C LEU A 88 -2.75 -8.32 14.15
N LYS A 89 -3.66 -7.39 14.45
CA LYS A 89 -4.96 -7.66 15.09
C LYS A 89 -6.12 -7.72 14.09
N ASP A 90 -5.86 -7.67 12.78
CA ASP A 90 -6.91 -7.72 11.76
C ASP A 90 -7.69 -9.05 11.85
N THR A 91 -9.01 -8.99 11.59
CA THR A 91 -9.88 -10.16 11.63
C THR A 91 -9.48 -11.21 10.58
N ARG A 92 -8.86 -10.79 9.48
CA ARG A 92 -8.52 -11.65 8.35
C ARG A 92 -7.06 -12.07 8.40
N VAL A 93 -6.85 -13.39 8.35
CA VAL A 93 -5.51 -14.00 8.45
C VAL A 93 -4.55 -13.49 7.37
N GLY A 94 -5.03 -13.26 6.14
CA GLY A 94 -4.20 -12.75 5.05
C GLY A 94 -3.60 -11.37 5.34
N VAL A 95 -4.34 -10.51 6.04
CA VAL A 95 -3.86 -9.17 6.43
C VAL A 95 -2.83 -9.29 7.56
N ARG A 96 -3.09 -10.15 8.56
CA ARG A 96 -2.13 -10.40 9.65
C ARG A 96 -0.80 -10.94 9.13
N MET A 97 -0.84 -11.91 8.20
CA MET A 97 0.35 -12.50 7.59
C MET A 97 1.15 -11.46 6.80
N ALA A 98 0.48 -10.61 6.01
CA ALA A 98 1.15 -9.52 5.30
C ALA A 98 1.84 -8.56 6.28
N ALA A 99 1.18 -8.22 7.40
CA ALA A 99 1.77 -7.34 8.41
C ALA A 99 3.01 -7.95 9.06
N MET A 100 2.96 -9.24 9.43
CA MET A 100 4.12 -9.96 9.97
C MET A 100 5.30 -9.95 8.98
N GLN A 101 5.04 -10.22 7.69
CA GLN A 101 6.08 -10.23 6.65
C GLN A 101 6.72 -8.85 6.47
N VAL A 102 5.91 -7.78 6.47
CA VAL A 102 6.42 -6.42 6.31
C VAL A 102 7.24 -5.97 7.52
N LEU A 103 6.77 -6.28 8.74
CA LEU A 103 7.50 -5.94 9.96
C LEU A 103 8.82 -6.69 10.08
N GLY A 104 8.88 -7.95 9.67
CA GLY A 104 10.12 -8.73 9.65
C GLY A 104 11.21 -8.15 8.73
N LYS A 105 10.85 -7.27 7.78
CA LYS A 105 11.84 -6.56 6.94
C LYS A 105 12.51 -5.38 7.65
N LEU A 106 11.94 -4.88 8.75
CA LEU A 106 12.53 -3.77 9.51
C LEU A 106 13.59 -4.24 10.51
N GLU A 107 13.59 -5.53 10.87
CA GLU A 107 14.55 -6.12 11.80
C GLU A 107 15.82 -6.66 11.11
N ALA A 108 15.87 -6.67 9.78
CA ALA A 108 16.98 -7.19 8.97
C ALA A 108 17.80 -6.06 8.34
#